data_AF-A0A4Q2XBF5-F1
#
_entry.id   AF-A0A4Q2XBF5-F1
#
_cell.length_a   1.000
_cell.length_b   1.000
_cell.length_c   1.000
_cell.angle_alpha   90.00
_cell.angle_beta   90.00
_cell.angle_gamma   90.00
#
_symmetry.space_group_name_H-M   'P 1'
#
loop_
_entity.id
_entity.type
_entity.pdbx_description
1 polymer ?
#
loop_
_entity_poly.entity_id
_entity_poly.type
_entity_poly.pdbx_seq_one_letter_code
_entity_poly.pdbx_strand_id
1 'polypeptide(L)'
;SNIELLRRVRAAEPDAFLIFKAHPDLVAGARHGSVLPGGFSEASDLAVTEGNVLDWLDVCDEVHTMTSTVGFEALIREVPVVTYGLPFYAGWGLTTDRLECPRRKRLLTLEELVCGALMKYPRYLNPATGEFTTALKVTRLLTSGQAAGDERTWHLKFVSFLKKLWVEAARKHNPG
;
A
#
# COMPACT_ATOMS: atom_id res chain seq x y z
N SER A 1 15.84 2.91 -3.67
CA SER A 1 15.78 1.83 -2.67
C SER A 1 15.20 2.40 -1.38
N ASN A 2 14.79 1.57 -0.41
CA ASN A 2 14.21 2.05 0.84
C ASN A 2 15.19 2.92 1.65
N ILE A 3 16.47 2.55 1.68
CA ILE A 3 17.49 3.34 2.38
C ILE A 3 17.72 4.72 1.73
N GLU A 4 17.65 4.79 0.40
CA GLU A 4 17.77 6.06 -0.33
C GLU A 4 16.56 6.97 -0.08
N LEU A 5 15.36 6.41 -0.02
CA LEU A 5 14.16 7.15 0.41
C LEU A 5 14.39 7.72 1.81
N LEU A 6 14.81 6.88 2.76
CA LEU A 6 14.95 7.29 4.15
C LEU A 6 16.00 8.40 4.33
N ARG A 7 17.14 8.31 3.62
CA ARG A 7 18.14 9.39 3.61
C ARG A 7 17.60 10.70 3.03
N ARG A 8 16.79 10.63 1.95
CA ARG A 8 16.16 11.82 1.37
C ARG A 8 15.14 12.44 2.32
N VAL A 9 14.38 11.62 3.06
CA VAL A 9 13.46 12.10 4.08
C VAL A 9 14.23 12.78 5.20
N ARG A 10 15.28 12.15 5.75
CA ARG A 10 16.14 12.78 6.78
C ARG A 10 16.78 14.09 6.32
N ALA A 11 17.16 14.20 5.05
CA ALA A 11 17.71 15.44 4.52
C ALA A 11 16.66 16.54 4.34
N ALA A 12 15.40 16.18 4.06
CA ALA A 12 14.30 17.12 3.93
C ALA A 12 13.77 17.57 5.30
N GLU A 13 13.69 16.63 6.24
CA GLU A 13 13.15 16.81 7.58
C GLU A 13 14.23 16.47 8.64
N PRO A 14 15.25 17.33 8.81
CA PRO A 14 16.40 17.03 9.68
C PRO A 14 15.99 16.88 11.15
N ASP A 15 15.04 17.69 11.61
CA ASP A 15 14.61 17.78 13.01
C ASP A 15 13.41 16.86 13.35
N ALA A 16 12.83 16.20 12.34
CA ALA A 16 11.68 15.33 12.54
C ALA A 16 12.06 13.99 13.18
N PHE A 17 11.14 13.43 13.98
CA PHE A 17 11.27 12.07 14.47
C PHE A 17 10.83 11.07 13.40
N LEU A 18 11.77 10.35 12.81
CA LEU A 18 11.53 9.47 11.67
C LEU A 18 11.26 8.03 12.11
N ILE A 19 10.03 7.59 11.85
CA ILE A 19 9.60 6.21 12.04
C ILE A 19 9.65 5.49 10.69
N PHE A 20 10.56 4.53 10.56
CA PHE A 20 10.62 3.65 9.39
C PHE A 20 9.86 2.35 9.66
N LYS A 21 8.66 2.22 9.08
CA LYS A 21 7.92 0.96 9.06
C LYS A 21 8.47 0.04 7.97
N ALA A 22 9.25 -0.95 8.38
CA ALA A 22 9.76 -1.97 7.46
C ALA A 22 8.62 -2.92 7.02
N HIS A 23 8.62 -3.30 5.74
CA HIS A 23 7.76 -4.39 5.26
C HIS A 23 8.28 -5.73 5.81
N PRO A 24 7.41 -6.66 6.25
CA PRO A 24 7.82 -7.94 6.80
C PRO A 24 8.81 -8.71 5.91
N ASP A 25 8.67 -8.62 4.58
CA ASP A 25 9.59 -9.26 3.62
C ASP A 25 11.04 -8.72 3.70
N LEU A 26 11.22 -7.44 4.07
CA LEU A 26 12.55 -6.86 4.29
C LEU A 26 13.20 -7.44 5.55
N VAL A 27 12.37 -7.81 6.53
CA VAL A 27 12.78 -8.43 7.79
C VAL A 27 12.98 -9.94 7.61
N ALA A 28 12.22 -10.61 6.76
CA ALA A 28 12.35 -12.05 6.51
C ALA A 28 13.68 -12.43 5.83
N GLY A 29 14.32 -11.50 5.11
CA GLY A 29 15.69 -11.65 4.61
C GLY A 29 16.78 -11.37 5.66
N ALA A 30 16.42 -10.80 6.80
CA ALA A 30 17.27 -10.52 7.95
C ALA A 30 17.04 -11.61 9.01
N ARG A 31 18.09 -12.34 9.41
CA ARG A 31 17.98 -13.47 10.35
C ARG A 31 17.22 -13.06 11.62
N HIS A 32 16.09 -13.71 11.90
CA HIS A 32 15.29 -13.64 13.14
C HIS A 32 15.86 -12.74 14.25
N GLY A 33 15.25 -11.58 14.47
CA GLY A 33 15.60 -10.63 15.53
C GLY A 33 16.66 -9.57 15.16
N SER A 34 17.03 -9.44 13.88
CA SER A 34 18.11 -8.53 13.48
C SER A 34 17.65 -7.09 13.31
N VAL A 35 18.32 -6.22 14.06
CA VAL A 35 18.59 -4.81 13.80
C VAL A 35 18.52 -4.53 12.29
N LEU A 36 17.81 -3.47 11.89
CA LEU A 36 17.76 -3.06 10.49
C LEU A 36 19.17 -3.02 9.88
N PRO A 37 19.33 -3.33 8.58
CA PRO A 37 20.63 -3.26 7.93
C PRO A 37 21.35 -1.93 8.21
N GLY A 38 22.68 -1.96 8.31
CA GLY A 38 23.49 -0.77 8.59
C GLY A 38 23.10 0.42 7.71
N GLY A 39 22.93 1.59 8.32
CA GLY A 39 22.49 2.84 7.68
C GLY A 39 21.02 3.18 7.89
N PHE A 40 20.13 2.23 8.19
CA PHE A 40 18.75 2.56 8.55
C PHE A 40 18.64 3.17 9.95
N SER A 41 19.43 2.70 10.90
CA SER A 41 19.52 3.26 12.25
C SER A 41 20.14 4.67 12.28
N GLU A 42 20.91 5.03 11.25
CA GLU A 42 21.47 6.39 11.11
C GLU A 42 20.48 7.34 10.43
N ALA A 43 19.55 6.79 9.64
CA ALA A 43 18.60 7.57 8.84
C ALA A 43 17.17 7.58 9.42
N SER A 44 16.88 6.80 10.46
CA SER A 44 15.60 6.79 11.20
C SER A 44 15.85 6.75 12.70
N ASP A 45 14.94 7.36 13.47
CA ASP A 45 14.99 7.34 14.94
C ASP A 45 14.33 6.08 15.50
N LEU A 46 13.33 5.54 14.79
CA LEU A 46 12.64 4.33 15.17
C LEU A 46 12.37 3.42 13.97
N ALA A 47 12.74 2.16 14.13
CA ALA A 47 12.48 1.08 13.19
C ALA A 47 11.32 0.21 13.69
N VAL A 48 10.22 0.14 12.95
CA VAL A 48 9.06 -0.67 13.33
C VAL A 48 8.87 -1.83 12.36
N THR A 49 9.00 -3.06 12.86
CA THR A 49 8.88 -4.29 12.07
C THR A 49 7.52 -4.97 12.26
N GLU A 50 6.91 -4.80 13.43
CA GLU A 50 5.64 -5.44 13.82
C GLU A 50 4.48 -4.43 13.89
N GLY A 51 3.27 -4.94 14.12
CA GLY A 51 2.06 -4.11 14.25
C GLY A 51 1.42 -3.69 12.93
N ASN A 52 0.18 -3.19 13.04
CA ASN A 52 -0.56 -2.67 11.90
C ASN A 52 -0.02 -1.29 11.52
N VAL A 53 0.25 -1.09 10.23
CA VAL A 53 0.73 0.20 9.72
C VAL A 53 -0.30 1.31 9.92
N LEU A 54 -1.58 0.97 9.93
CA LEU A 54 -2.67 1.93 10.11
C LEU A 54 -2.66 2.60 11.47
N ASP A 55 -2.23 1.89 12.52
CA ASP A 55 -2.17 2.43 13.88
C ASP A 55 -1.15 3.58 13.98
N TRP A 56 -0.12 3.56 13.13
CA TRP A 56 0.89 4.63 13.06
C TRP A 56 0.40 5.85 12.30
N LEU A 57 -0.59 5.69 11.41
CA LEU A 57 -1.14 6.81 10.66
C LEU A 57 -1.92 7.77 11.56
N ASP A 58 -2.50 7.26 12.65
CA ASP A 58 -3.29 8.07 13.58
C ASP A 58 -2.42 8.95 14.49
N VAL A 59 -1.09 8.75 14.49
CA VAL A 59 -0.13 9.45 15.36
C VAL A 59 1.01 10.12 14.60
N CYS A 60 1.00 10.10 13.27
CA CYS A 60 2.02 10.76 12.45
C CYS A 60 1.52 12.07 11.86
N ASP A 61 2.39 13.07 11.82
CA ASP A 61 2.09 14.38 11.24
C ASP A 61 2.13 14.36 9.69
N GLU A 62 2.97 13.52 9.10
CA GLU A 62 3.15 13.41 7.64
C GLU A 62 3.68 12.01 7.25
N VAL A 63 3.27 11.52 6.08
CA VAL A 63 3.70 10.22 5.53
C VAL A 63 4.56 10.40 4.28
N HIS A 64 5.79 9.89 4.33
CA HIS A 64 6.69 9.84 3.17
C HIS A 64 6.70 8.45 2.55
N THR A 65 6.41 8.34 1.26
CA THR A 65 6.31 7.04 0.56
C THR A 65 6.83 7.08 -0.87
N MET A 66 7.36 5.96 -1.35
CA MET A 66 7.66 5.79 -2.78
C MET A 66 6.38 5.50 -3.56
N THR A 67 5.83 4.30 -3.42
CA THR A 67 4.63 3.85 -4.15
C THR A 67 3.74 2.93 -3.31
N SER A 68 3.89 2.94 -1.98
CA SER A 68 3.09 2.08 -1.09
C SER A 68 1.62 2.51 -1.09
N THR A 69 0.69 1.57 -0.97
CA THR A 69 -0.74 1.87 -0.80
C THR A 69 -1.03 2.57 0.52
N VAL A 70 -0.14 2.48 1.51
CA VAL A 70 -0.25 3.19 2.79
C VAL A 70 -0.40 4.70 2.61
N GLY A 71 0.23 5.29 1.58
CA GLY A 71 0.03 6.70 1.28
C GLY A 71 -1.41 7.04 0.88
N PHE A 72 -2.12 6.12 0.21
CA PHE A 72 -3.55 6.32 -0.06
C PHE A 72 -4.41 6.19 1.21
N GLU A 73 -4.06 5.27 2.10
CA GLU A 73 -4.74 5.09 3.38
C GLU A 73 -4.53 6.28 4.33
N ALA A 74 -3.37 6.94 4.24
CA ALA A 74 -3.05 8.19 4.91
C ALA A 74 -3.89 9.35 4.37
N LEU A 75 -4.02 9.48 3.05
CA LEU A 75 -4.91 10.49 2.44
C LEU A 75 -6.36 10.35 2.90
N ILE A 76 -6.88 9.12 3.00
CA ILE A 76 -8.25 8.86 3.50
C ILE A 76 -8.41 9.33 4.96
N ARG A 77 -7.33 9.32 5.75
CA ARG A 77 -7.27 9.83 7.13
C ARG A 77 -6.93 11.31 7.22
N GLU A 78 -6.85 12.00 6.09
CA GLU A 78 -6.47 13.42 6.01
C GLU A 78 -5.06 13.71 6.55
N VAL A 79 -4.19 12.70 6.55
CA VAL A 79 -2.77 12.87 6.90
C VAL A 79 -2.01 13.36 5.66
N PRO A 80 -1.20 14.43 5.76
CA PRO A 80 -0.33 14.89 4.68
C PRO A 80 0.56 13.77 4.12
N VAL A 81 0.75 13.75 2.80
CA VAL A 81 1.53 12.71 2.13
C VAL A 81 2.51 13.30 1.12
N VAL A 82 3.78 12.92 1.27
CA VAL A 82 4.86 13.22 0.31
C VAL A 82 5.17 11.97 -0.50
N THR A 83 5.08 12.06 -1.83
CA THR A 83 5.39 10.95 -2.72
C THR A 83 6.73 11.14 -3.44
N TYR A 84 7.58 10.11 -3.38
CA TYR A 84 8.87 10.07 -4.06
C TYR A 84 8.84 9.18 -5.31
N GLY A 85 7.73 8.48 -5.53
CA GLY A 85 7.41 7.76 -6.76
C GLY A 85 6.18 8.38 -7.43
N LEU A 86 5.57 7.63 -8.36
CA LEU A 86 4.32 8.02 -9.02
C LEU A 86 3.20 7.00 -8.77
N PRO A 87 2.78 6.75 -7.51
CA PRO A 87 1.65 5.88 -7.21
C PRO A 87 0.37 6.40 -7.87
N PHE A 88 -0.69 5.58 -7.90
CA PHE A 88 -1.93 5.94 -8.59
C PHE A 88 -2.60 7.19 -8.02
N TYR A 89 -2.36 7.51 -6.74
CA TYR A 89 -2.91 8.64 -6.00
C TYR A 89 -2.05 9.92 -6.07
N ALA A 90 -0.83 9.87 -6.60
CA ALA A 90 0.01 11.05 -6.79
C ALA A 90 -0.40 11.88 -8.03
N GLY A 91 -0.03 13.15 -8.09
CA GLY A 91 -0.20 14.00 -9.27
C GLY A 91 -1.63 14.48 -9.50
N TRP A 92 -2.50 14.39 -8.49
CA TRP A 92 -3.89 14.86 -8.55
C TRP A 92 -4.15 16.07 -7.65
N GLY A 93 -3.10 16.66 -7.06
CA GLY A 93 -3.19 17.81 -6.16
C GLY A 93 -3.50 17.47 -4.70
N LEU A 94 -3.48 16.19 -4.33
CA LEU A 94 -3.75 15.70 -2.97
C LEU A 94 -2.48 15.37 -2.18
N THR A 95 -1.31 15.39 -2.84
CA THR A 95 -0.02 14.97 -2.30
C THR A 95 1.05 16.00 -2.64
N THR A 96 2.11 16.07 -1.82
CA THR A 96 3.35 16.76 -2.23
C THR A 96 4.19 15.79 -3.06
N ASP A 97 4.21 15.99 -4.37
CA ASP A 97 4.87 15.08 -5.30
C ASP A 97 6.29 15.51 -5.62
N ARG A 98 7.26 14.61 -5.44
CA ARG A 98 8.66 14.84 -5.84
C ARG A 98 8.93 14.44 -7.28
N LEU A 99 7.97 13.79 -7.94
CA LEU A 99 8.00 13.45 -9.36
C LEU A 99 6.72 13.95 -10.03
N GLU A 100 6.86 14.43 -11.26
CA GLU A 100 5.72 14.93 -12.05
C GLU A 100 5.17 13.86 -13.00
N CYS A 101 3.86 13.89 -13.23
CA CYS A 101 3.21 13.09 -14.26
C CYS A 101 2.50 13.99 -15.29
N PRO A 102 3.09 14.26 -16.47
CA PRO A 102 2.54 15.21 -17.45
C PRO A 102 1.11 14.88 -17.95
N ARG A 103 0.69 13.61 -17.80
CA ARG A 103 -0.65 13.14 -18.16
C ARG A 103 -1.71 13.49 -17.11
N ARG A 104 -1.34 13.61 -15.83
CA ARG A 104 -2.25 13.92 -14.73
C ARG A 104 -2.34 15.44 -14.58
N LYS A 105 -3.29 16.04 -15.32
CA LYS A 105 -3.48 17.50 -15.37
C LYS A 105 -4.69 18.00 -14.57
N ARG A 106 -5.57 17.09 -14.17
CA ARG A 106 -6.78 17.39 -13.42
C ARG A 106 -6.45 17.39 -11.93
N LEU A 107 -7.05 18.32 -11.18
CA LEU A 107 -7.08 18.26 -9.72
C LEU A 107 -8.31 17.46 -9.28
N LEU A 108 -8.13 16.60 -8.30
CA LEU A 108 -9.21 15.79 -7.72
C LEU A 108 -9.43 16.19 -6.27
N THR A 109 -10.68 16.10 -5.84
CA THR A 109 -11.02 15.97 -4.42
C THR A 109 -10.66 14.57 -3.92
N LEU A 110 -10.52 14.41 -2.60
CA LEU A 110 -10.25 13.12 -1.98
C LEU A 110 -11.37 12.11 -2.32
N GLU A 111 -12.63 12.55 -2.28
CA GLU A 111 -13.81 11.75 -2.59
C GLU A 111 -13.81 11.25 -4.04
N GLU A 112 -13.41 12.10 -4.99
CA GLU A 112 -13.30 11.70 -6.40
C GLU A 112 -12.23 10.63 -6.59
N LEU A 113 -11.07 10.79 -5.94
CA LEU A 113 -10.01 9.79 -5.98
C LEU A 113 -10.47 8.47 -5.35
N VAL A 114 -11.10 8.52 -4.17
CA VAL A 114 -11.63 7.35 -3.47
C VAL A 114 -12.70 6.64 -4.29
N CYS A 115 -13.65 7.39 -4.89
CA CYS A 115 -14.67 6.84 -5.77
C CYS A 115 -14.04 6.16 -6.99
N GLY A 116 -13.06 6.80 -7.62
CA GLY A 116 -12.32 6.23 -8.74
C GLY A 116 -11.62 4.92 -8.37
N ALA A 117 -10.85 4.94 -7.29
CA ALA A 117 -9.98 3.84 -6.87
C ALA A 117 -10.73 2.67 -6.23
N LEU A 118 -11.77 2.93 -5.43
CA LEU A 118 -12.47 1.91 -4.65
C LEU A 118 -13.87 1.58 -5.16
N MET A 119 -14.50 2.40 -6.01
CA MET A 119 -15.87 2.13 -6.46
C MET A 119 -15.96 1.86 -7.96
N LYS A 120 -15.22 2.61 -8.78
CA LYS A 120 -15.35 2.57 -10.25
C LYS A 120 -14.35 1.64 -10.91
N TYR A 121 -13.11 1.64 -10.46
CA TYR A 121 -12.04 0.84 -11.06
C TYR A 121 -12.13 -0.66 -10.76
N PRO A 122 -12.27 -1.10 -9.49
CA PRO A 122 -12.31 -2.52 -9.15
C PRO A 122 -13.68 -3.17 -9.37
N ARG A 123 -13.67 -4.49 -9.56
CA ARG A 123 -14.88 -5.34 -9.51
C ARG A 123 -14.87 -6.13 -8.22
N TYR A 124 -16.03 -6.19 -7.55
CA TYR A 124 -16.18 -6.89 -6.28
C TYR A 124 -17.03 -8.15 -6.45
N LEU A 125 -16.69 -9.18 -5.69
CA LEU A 125 -17.47 -10.40 -5.57
C LEU A 125 -17.95 -10.57 -4.13
N ASN A 126 -19.17 -11.06 -3.96
CA ASN A 126 -19.65 -11.50 -2.66
C ASN A 126 -18.97 -12.84 -2.33
N PRO A 127 -18.20 -12.96 -1.24
CA PRO A 127 -17.51 -14.21 -0.91
C PRO A 127 -18.46 -15.37 -0.60
N ALA A 128 -19.71 -15.10 -0.17
CA ALA A 128 -20.69 -16.13 0.16
C ALA A 128 -21.38 -16.71 -1.09
N THR A 129 -21.64 -15.88 -2.12
CA THR A 129 -22.42 -16.27 -3.31
C THR A 129 -21.57 -16.40 -4.57
N GLY A 130 -20.38 -15.81 -4.62
CA GLY A 130 -19.54 -15.74 -5.82
C GLY A 130 -20.03 -14.76 -6.89
N GLU A 131 -21.10 -14.02 -6.64
CA GLU A 131 -21.70 -13.09 -7.59
C GLU A 131 -21.07 -11.70 -7.54
N PHE A 132 -21.21 -10.93 -8.63
CA PHE A 132 -20.81 -9.54 -8.66
C PHE A 132 -21.57 -8.70 -7.64
N THR A 133 -20.84 -7.83 -6.95
CA THR A 133 -21.38 -6.95 -5.93
C THR A 133 -20.67 -5.58 -5.97
N THR A 134 -21.00 -4.71 -5.02
CA THR A 134 -20.42 -3.36 -4.92
C THR A 134 -19.42 -3.25 -3.78
N ALA A 135 -18.52 -2.27 -3.86
CA ALA A 135 -17.57 -1.94 -2.79
C ALA A 135 -18.28 -1.80 -1.44
N LEU A 136 -19.35 -1.02 -1.39
CA LEU A 136 -20.12 -0.78 -0.17
C LEU A 136 -20.71 -2.06 0.44
N LYS A 137 -21.20 -2.98 -0.39
CA LYS A 137 -21.69 -4.28 0.09
C LYS A 137 -20.56 -5.13 0.67
N VAL A 138 -19.40 -5.16 0.01
CA VAL A 138 -18.22 -5.88 0.55
C VAL A 138 -17.75 -5.27 1.86
N THR A 139 -17.66 -3.94 1.96
CA THR A 139 -17.29 -3.27 3.21
C THR A 139 -18.23 -3.67 4.34
N ARG A 140 -19.56 -3.66 4.11
CA ARG A 140 -20.54 -4.09 5.12
C ARG A 140 -20.32 -5.54 5.58
N LEU A 141 -20.07 -6.45 4.63
CA LEU A 141 -19.79 -7.87 4.94
C LEU A 141 -18.51 -8.04 5.77
N LEU A 142 -17.46 -7.27 5.48
CA LEU A 142 -16.20 -7.29 6.24
C LEU A 142 -16.41 -6.74 7.66
N THR A 143 -17.20 -5.68 7.82
CA THR A 143 -17.46 -5.07 9.14
C THR A 143 -18.46 -5.84 9.99
N SER A 144 -19.37 -6.62 9.39
CA SER A 144 -20.38 -7.40 10.14
C SER A 144 -19.87 -8.74 10.66
N GLY A 145 -18.59 -9.07 10.44
CA GLY A 145 -18.00 -10.35 10.82
C GLY A 145 -18.47 -11.55 9.97
N GLN A 146 -19.35 -11.34 8.99
CA GLN A 146 -19.87 -12.40 8.11
C GLN A 146 -18.87 -12.86 7.05
N ALA A 147 -17.72 -12.20 6.96
CA ALA A 147 -16.61 -12.62 6.09
C ALA A 147 -15.92 -13.91 6.55
N ALA A 148 -16.13 -14.34 7.80
CA ALA A 148 -15.58 -15.60 8.33
C ALA A 148 -16.51 -16.79 8.04
N GLY A 149 -16.66 -17.14 6.77
CA GLY A 149 -17.21 -18.42 6.32
C GLY A 149 -16.08 -19.36 5.88
N ASP A 150 -15.43 -20.00 6.85
CA ASP A 150 -14.16 -20.76 6.72
C ASP A 150 -14.27 -22.16 6.08
N GLU A 151 -15.11 -22.37 5.06
CA GLU A 151 -15.11 -23.68 4.34
C GLU A 151 -15.08 -23.58 2.81
N ARG A 152 -15.22 -22.38 2.23
CA ARG A 152 -15.35 -22.23 0.76
C ARG A 152 -14.13 -21.65 0.06
N THR A 153 -13.04 -21.34 0.74
CA THR A 153 -11.86 -20.72 0.09
C THR A 153 -11.03 -21.66 -0.80
N TRP A 154 -11.34 -22.96 -0.90
CA TRP A 154 -10.60 -23.90 -1.76
C TRP A 154 -10.66 -23.51 -3.24
N HIS A 155 -11.82 -23.09 -3.75
CA HIS A 155 -11.96 -22.71 -5.17
C HIS A 155 -11.28 -21.38 -5.48
N LEU A 156 -11.24 -20.42 -4.53
CA LEU A 156 -10.49 -19.17 -4.70
C LEU A 156 -8.97 -19.40 -4.63
N LYS A 157 -8.51 -20.29 -3.74
CA LYS A 157 -7.11 -20.76 -3.72
C LYS A 157 -6.76 -21.49 -5.03
N PHE A 158 -7.68 -22.29 -5.56
CA PHE A 158 -7.53 -22.98 -6.85
C PHE A 158 -7.48 -22.02 -8.04
N VAL A 159 -8.35 -21.00 -8.08
CA VAL A 159 -8.31 -19.94 -9.12
C VAL A 159 -7.02 -19.13 -9.01
N SER A 160 -6.55 -18.80 -7.80
CA SER A 160 -5.26 -18.15 -7.62
C SER A 160 -4.09 -19.03 -8.05
N PHE A 161 -4.19 -20.35 -7.88
CA PHE A 161 -3.21 -21.32 -8.34
C PHE A 161 -3.19 -21.43 -9.87
N LEU A 162 -4.36 -21.53 -10.52
CA LEU A 162 -4.47 -21.51 -11.99
C LEU A 162 -3.96 -20.19 -12.59
N LYS A 163 -4.22 -19.06 -11.94
CA LYS A 163 -3.69 -17.75 -12.36
C LYS A 163 -2.16 -17.71 -12.27
N LYS A 164 -1.56 -18.31 -11.23
CA LYS A 164 -0.10 -18.45 -11.12
C LYS A 164 0.47 -19.34 -12.24
N LEU A 165 -0.12 -20.51 -12.49
CA LEU A 165 0.31 -21.40 -13.57
C LEU A 165 0.21 -20.75 -14.96
N TRP A 166 -0.84 -19.97 -15.21
CA TRP A 166 -1.00 -19.25 -16.46
C TRP A 166 0.08 -18.15 -16.64
N VAL A 167 0.40 -17.40 -15.59
CA VAL A 167 1.48 -16.39 -15.61
C VAL A 167 2.86 -17.04 -15.81
N GLU A 168 3.11 -18.20 -15.19
CA GLU A 168 4.35 -18.95 -15.38
C GLU A 168 4.49 -19.55 -16.79
N ALA A 169 3.39 -20.09 -17.35
CA ALA A 169 3.35 -20.58 -18.72
C ALA A 169 3.56 -19.46 -19.75
N ALA A 170 2.96 -18.28 -19.52
CA ALA A 170 3.15 -17.10 -20.35
C ALA A 170 4.60 -16.59 -20.35
N ARG A 171 5.35 -16.74 -19.24
CA ARG A 171 6.79 -16.44 -19.19
C ARG A 171 7.64 -17.45 -19.96
N LYS A 172 7.25 -18.72 -20.02
CA LYS A 172 7.99 -19.75 -20.76
C LYS A 172 7.84 -19.66 -22.29
N HIS A 173 6.79 -19.00 -22.78
CA HIS A 173 6.54 -18.84 -24.22
C HIS A 173 7.03 -17.52 -24.83
N ASN A 174 7.72 -16.68 -24.05
CA ASN A 174 8.43 -15.51 -24.58
C ASN A 174 9.92 -15.58 -24.18
N PRO A 175 10.73 -16.43 -24.84
CA PRO A 175 12.17 -16.42 -24.66
C PRO A 175 12.72 -15.19 -25.39
N GLY A 176 12.90 -14.11 -24.65
CA GLY A 176 13.91 -13.12 -24.96
C GLY A 176 15.27 -13.65 -24.51
#